data_AF-A0A1C8YZY6-F1
#
_entry.id   AF-A0A1C8YZY6-F1
#
_cell.length_a   1.000
_cell.length_b   1.000
_cell.length_c   1.000
_cell.angle_alpha   90.00
_cell.angle_beta   90.00
_cell.angle_gamma   90.00
#
_symmetry.space_group_name_H-M   'P 1'
#
loop_
_entity.id
_entity.type
_entity.pdbx_description
1 polymer ?
#
loop_
_entity_poly.entity_id
_entity_poly.type
_entity_poly.pdbx_seq_one_letter_code
_entity_poly.pdbx_strand_id
1 'polypeptide(L)'
;FYNRTCQCQGNFTGYNCGECRFGIGGPNCTVRRSIIRKEILRMTTAEKDKFIAYLNLAKRTISPDYVISTGTYEQMNNGSNPMFADINVYDLFVWMHYYASRDAFLEDGSVWENIDFAHEAPGFLPWHRFFLLLWEREIQKVTGDENFTIPFW
;
A
#
# COMPACT_ATOMS: atom_id res chain seq x y z
N PHE A 1 13.72 9.24 8.58
CA PHE A 1 12.45 9.96 8.83
C PHE A 1 11.96 9.82 10.27
N TYR A 2 11.64 8.62 10.80
CA TYR A 2 11.05 8.47 12.14
C TYR A 2 11.82 7.47 13.00
N ASN A 3 11.90 7.71 14.31
CA ASN A 3 12.48 6.80 15.31
C ASN A 3 11.45 6.26 16.31
N ARG A 4 10.16 6.62 16.14
CA ARG A 4 9.03 6.17 16.93
C ARG A 4 7.86 5.87 16.00
N THR A 5 7.20 4.74 16.22
CA THR A 5 6.04 4.29 15.45
C THR A 5 5.00 3.67 16.39
N CYS A 6 3.77 3.53 15.92
CA CYS A 6 2.72 2.86 16.69
C CYS A 6 3.00 1.36 16.82
N GLN A 7 2.84 0.83 18.02
CA GLN A 7 2.84 -0.61 18.30
C GLN A 7 1.46 -1.04 18.77
N CYS A 8 0.73 -1.73 17.90
CA CYS A 8 -0.65 -2.11 18.17
C CYS A 8 -0.75 -3.36 19.05
N GLN A 9 -1.75 -3.37 19.92
CA GLN A 9 -2.03 -4.49 20.83
C GLN A 9 -2.94 -5.53 20.17
N GLY A 10 -2.77 -6.80 20.53
CA GLY A 10 -3.63 -7.88 20.05
C GLY A 10 -3.73 -7.95 18.51
N ASN A 11 -4.96 -7.94 17.99
CA ASN A 11 -5.26 -8.04 16.56
C ASN A 11 -5.43 -6.70 15.83
N PHE A 12 -5.18 -5.59 16.52
CA PHE A 12 -5.22 -4.26 15.91
C PHE A 12 -3.96 -3.99 15.06
N THR A 13 -4.08 -3.14 14.04
CA THR A 13 -3.04 -2.75 13.09
C THR A 13 -3.35 -1.35 12.50
N GLY A 14 -2.53 -0.89 11.55
CA GLY A 14 -2.69 0.39 10.87
C GLY A 14 -1.80 1.47 11.50
N TYR A 15 -1.65 2.60 10.81
CA TYR A 15 -0.74 3.67 11.25
C TYR A 15 -1.12 4.26 12.62
N ASN A 16 -2.39 4.17 13.01
CA ASN A 16 -2.94 4.64 14.28
C ASN A 16 -3.56 3.52 15.14
N CYS A 17 -3.32 2.25 14.81
CA CYS A 17 -3.95 1.09 15.45
C CYS A 17 -5.49 1.01 15.35
N GLY A 18 -6.11 1.74 14.42
CA GLY A 18 -7.55 1.75 14.19
C GLY A 18 -8.08 0.66 13.26
N GLU A 19 -7.20 -0.19 12.70
CA GLU A 19 -7.58 -1.24 11.76
C GLU A 19 -7.36 -2.64 12.36
N CYS A 20 -7.86 -3.67 11.67
CA CYS A 20 -7.64 -5.08 12.05
C CYS A 20 -6.61 -5.75 11.16
N ARG A 21 -5.79 -6.65 11.74
CA ARG A 21 -4.85 -7.51 10.99
C ARG A 21 -5.54 -8.21 9.82
N PHE A 22 -4.79 -8.48 8.75
CA PHE A 22 -5.31 -9.20 7.59
C PHE A 22 -5.94 -10.55 8.00
N GLY A 23 -7.12 -10.84 7.44
CA GLY A 23 -7.92 -12.01 7.81
C GLY A 23 -8.73 -11.86 9.11
N ILE A 24 -8.74 -10.67 9.71
CA ILE A 24 -9.54 -10.33 10.90
C ILE A 24 -10.35 -9.05 10.62
N GLY A 25 -11.57 -8.99 11.14
CA GLY A 25 -12.45 -7.83 11.05
C GLY A 25 -13.36 -7.68 12.27
N GLY A 26 -14.40 -6.85 12.09
CA GLY A 26 -15.29 -6.43 13.16
C GLY A 26 -14.69 -5.30 14.02
N PRO A 27 -15.53 -4.58 14.80
CA PRO A 27 -15.11 -3.38 15.53
C PRO A 27 -14.03 -3.64 16.59
N ASN A 28 -13.93 -4.89 17.06
CA ASN A 28 -12.97 -5.30 18.09
C ASN A 28 -11.86 -6.24 17.55
N CYS A 29 -11.75 -6.41 16.23
CA CYS A 29 -10.77 -7.30 15.61
C CYS A 29 -10.77 -8.74 16.17
N THR A 30 -11.97 -9.31 16.32
CA THR A 30 -12.18 -10.68 16.81
C THR A 30 -12.82 -11.61 15.77
N VAL A 31 -13.35 -11.06 14.67
CA VAL A 31 -14.06 -11.85 13.66
C VAL A 31 -13.08 -12.32 12.61
N ARG A 32 -12.89 -13.63 12.47
CA ARG A 32 -12.08 -14.18 11.36
C ARG A 32 -12.79 -13.95 10.03
N ARG A 33 -12.02 -13.55 9.02
CA ARG A 33 -12.47 -13.35 7.65
C ARG A 33 -11.55 -14.11 6.70
N SER A 34 -12.16 -14.78 5.74
CA SER A 34 -11.46 -15.43 4.64
C SER A 34 -12.09 -14.95 3.34
N ILE A 35 -11.28 -14.35 2.48
CA ILE A 35 -11.68 -13.85 1.17
C ILE A 35 -10.91 -14.64 0.10
N ILE A 36 -11.57 -14.93 -1.02
CA ILE A 36 -11.02 -15.78 -2.08
C ILE A 36 -10.71 -14.89 -3.28
N ARG A 37 -9.42 -14.77 -3.63
CA ARG A 37 -8.99 -14.17 -4.90
C ARG A 37 -9.34 -15.14 -6.03
N LYS A 38 -10.12 -14.67 -7.00
CA LYS A 38 -10.57 -15.47 -8.15
C LYS A 38 -9.64 -15.28 -9.34
N GLU A 39 -9.60 -16.29 -10.20
CA GLU A 39 -8.97 -16.19 -11.51
C GLU A 39 -9.84 -15.31 -12.42
N ILE A 40 -9.23 -14.32 -13.08
CA ILE A 40 -9.95 -13.25 -13.77
C ILE A 40 -10.79 -13.75 -14.95
N LEU A 41 -10.38 -14.82 -15.66
CA LEU A 41 -11.15 -15.32 -16.80
C LEU A 41 -12.39 -16.10 -16.36
N ARG A 42 -12.40 -16.66 -15.15
CA ARG A 42 -13.54 -17.35 -14.52
C ARG A 42 -14.53 -16.43 -13.82
N MET A 43 -14.25 -15.13 -13.74
CA MET A 43 -15.18 -14.15 -13.17
C MET A 43 -16.33 -13.86 -14.13
N THR A 44 -17.51 -13.60 -13.56
CA THR A 44 -18.68 -13.11 -14.29
C THR A 44 -18.42 -11.71 -14.85
N THR A 45 -19.23 -11.28 -15.83
CA THR A 45 -19.14 -9.91 -16.39
C THR A 45 -19.30 -8.85 -15.29
N ALA A 46 -20.28 -9.00 -14.40
CA ALA A 46 -20.50 -8.06 -13.31
C ALA A 46 -19.31 -7.97 -12.33
N GLU A 47 -18.63 -9.08 -12.05
CA GLU A 47 -17.43 -9.07 -11.22
C GLU A 47 -16.25 -8.37 -11.91
N LYS A 48 -16.07 -8.56 -13.21
CA LYS A 48 -15.05 -7.87 -14.01
C LYS A 48 -15.33 -6.36 -14.08
N ASP A 49 -16.58 -5.98 -14.33
CA ASP A 49 -17.00 -4.58 -14.35
C ASP A 49 -16.80 -3.91 -12.98
N LYS A 50 -17.13 -4.60 -11.89
CA LYS A 50 -16.85 -4.13 -10.52
C LYS A 50 -15.35 -3.90 -10.30
N PHE A 51 -14.51 -4.86 -10.70
CA PHE A 51 -13.05 -4.73 -10.56
C PHE A 51 -12.52 -3.51 -11.31
N ILE A 52 -12.92 -3.32 -12.58
CA ILE A 52 -12.50 -2.17 -13.40
C ILE A 52 -13.02 -0.86 -12.81
N ALA A 53 -14.27 -0.82 -12.35
CA ALA A 53 -14.86 0.36 -11.70
C ALA A 53 -14.09 0.75 -10.43
N TYR A 54 -13.69 -0.23 -9.61
CA TYR A 54 -12.96 0.02 -8.37
C TYR A 54 -11.52 0.49 -8.61
N LEU A 55 -10.84 -0.03 -9.64
CA LEU A 55 -9.53 0.49 -10.05
C LEU A 55 -9.64 1.94 -10.53
N ASN A 56 -10.66 2.26 -11.33
CA ASN A 56 -10.91 3.63 -11.79
C ASN A 56 -11.23 4.59 -10.63
N LEU A 57 -12.00 4.13 -9.64
CA LEU A 57 -12.25 4.90 -8.42
C LEU A 57 -10.95 5.16 -7.67
N ALA A 58 -10.16 4.11 -7.40
CA ALA A 58 -8.87 4.24 -6.71
C ALA A 58 -7.90 5.20 -7.41
N LYS A 59 -7.92 5.25 -8.75
CA LYS A 59 -7.12 6.19 -9.55
C LYS A 59 -7.59 7.65 -9.47
N ARG A 60 -8.85 7.88 -9.08
CA ARG A 60 -9.46 9.23 -9.00
C ARG A 60 -9.64 9.73 -7.56
N THR A 61 -9.50 8.84 -6.57
CA THR A 61 -9.65 9.18 -5.15
C THR A 61 -8.28 9.44 -4.53
N ILE A 62 -8.08 10.64 -4.00
CA ILE A 62 -6.90 11.00 -3.18
C ILE A 62 -6.83 10.04 -1.98
N SER A 63 -5.64 9.52 -1.69
CA SER A 63 -5.40 8.66 -0.54
C SER A 63 -5.74 9.43 0.74
N PRO A 64 -6.62 8.90 1.61
CA PRO A 64 -7.02 9.60 2.82
C PRO A 64 -5.94 9.55 3.91
N ASP A 65 -5.05 8.56 3.87
CA ASP A 65 -4.10 8.26 4.95
C ASP A 65 -2.64 8.47 4.57
N TYR A 66 -2.31 8.51 3.26
CA TYR A 66 -0.93 8.57 2.80
C TYR A 66 -0.68 9.71 1.83
N VAL A 67 0.49 10.32 1.98
CA VAL A 67 1.09 11.28 1.05
C VAL A 67 2.47 10.75 0.64
N ILE A 68 3.00 11.25 -0.47
CA ILE A 68 4.33 10.87 -0.95
C ILE A 68 5.35 11.96 -0.73
N SER A 69 6.60 11.58 -0.47
CA SER A 69 7.70 12.54 -0.42
C SER A 69 8.08 12.99 -1.83
N THR A 70 8.24 14.30 -2.02
CA THR A 70 8.70 14.89 -3.29
C THR A 70 10.15 15.37 -3.23
N GLY A 71 10.83 15.18 -2.09
CA GLY A 71 12.24 15.48 -1.90
C GLY A 71 12.92 14.50 -0.93
N THR A 72 14.24 14.57 -0.83
CA THR A 72 15.04 13.78 0.11
C THR A 72 14.91 14.31 1.55
N TYR A 73 15.30 13.51 2.53
CA TYR A 73 15.27 13.94 3.94
C TYR A 73 16.15 15.17 4.21
N GLU A 74 17.29 15.26 3.51
CA GLU A 74 18.18 16.41 3.55
C GLU A 74 17.52 17.67 2.97
N GLN A 75 16.87 17.56 1.80
CA GLN A 75 16.13 18.68 1.20
C GLN A 75 14.99 19.18 2.10
N MET A 76 14.42 18.29 2.93
CA MET A 76 13.41 18.66 3.93
C MET A 76 14.00 19.31 5.20
N ASN A 77 15.30 19.64 5.24
CA ASN A 77 15.97 20.21 6.41
C ASN A 77 15.72 19.37 7.68
N ASN A 78 16.03 18.08 7.61
CA ASN A 78 15.79 17.08 8.66
C ASN A 78 14.32 17.00 9.12
N GLY A 79 13.38 17.35 8.23
CA GLY A 79 11.93 17.34 8.48
C GLY A 79 11.32 18.68 8.87
N SER A 80 12.13 19.74 9.01
CA SER A 80 11.62 21.09 9.35
C SER A 80 10.93 21.78 8.17
N ASN A 81 11.21 21.36 6.94
CA ASN A 81 10.59 21.87 5.71
C ASN A 81 9.94 20.70 4.94
N PRO A 82 8.71 20.27 5.31
CA PRO A 82 8.11 19.06 4.77
C PRO A 82 7.83 19.20 3.27
N MET A 83 8.29 18.23 2.48
CA MET A 83 8.06 18.16 1.03
C MET A 83 7.21 16.92 0.72
N PHE A 84 5.90 17.07 0.86
CA PHE A 84 4.94 16.01 0.56
C PHE A 84 3.89 16.49 -0.43
N ALA A 85 3.34 15.55 -1.19
CA ALA A 85 2.22 15.79 -2.09
C ALA A 85 1.13 14.74 -1.92
N ASP A 86 -0.11 15.19 -2.09
CA ASP A 86 -1.27 14.32 -2.23
C ASP A 86 -1.09 13.39 -3.43
N ILE A 87 -1.62 12.18 -3.31
CA ILE A 87 -1.59 11.17 -4.37
C ILE A 87 -2.88 10.38 -4.35
N ASN A 88 -3.36 9.91 -5.50
CA ASN A 88 -4.50 8.98 -5.51
C ASN A 88 -4.09 7.57 -5.07
N VAL A 89 -5.07 6.78 -4.62
CA VAL A 89 -4.82 5.43 -4.11
C VAL A 89 -4.08 4.56 -5.12
N TYR A 90 -4.45 4.58 -6.40
CA TYR A 90 -3.76 3.77 -7.40
C TYR A 90 -2.29 4.19 -7.56
N ASP A 91 -2.03 5.49 -7.69
CA ASP A 91 -0.69 6.03 -7.88
C ASP A 91 0.18 5.94 -6.63
N LEU A 92 -0.40 5.87 -5.43
CA LEU A 92 0.34 5.57 -4.21
C LEU A 92 1.10 4.25 -4.34
N PHE A 93 0.43 3.21 -4.86
CA PHE A 93 1.04 1.89 -5.06
C PHE A 93 2.02 1.89 -6.24
N VAL A 94 1.77 2.68 -7.31
CA VAL A 94 2.77 2.89 -8.36
C VAL A 94 4.03 3.56 -7.79
N TRP A 95 3.86 4.62 -7.00
CA TRP A 95 4.96 5.36 -6.39
C TRP A 95 5.74 4.50 -5.39
N MET A 96 5.05 3.69 -4.58
CA MET A 96 5.70 2.82 -3.59
C MET A 96 6.59 1.77 -4.25
N HIS A 97 6.15 1.19 -5.38
CA HIS A 97 6.95 0.26 -6.17
C HIS A 97 8.14 0.95 -6.85
N TYR A 98 7.90 2.11 -7.47
CA TYR A 98 8.98 2.95 -8.04
C TYR A 98 10.03 3.30 -6.98
N TYR A 99 9.59 3.75 -5.80
CA TYR A 99 10.49 4.18 -4.73
C TYR A 99 11.33 3.03 -4.17
N ALA A 100 10.81 1.81 -4.16
CA ALA A 100 11.54 0.61 -3.72
C ALA A 100 12.51 0.08 -4.79
N SER A 101 12.26 0.34 -6.07
CA SER A 101 13.01 -0.27 -7.20
C SER A 101 13.94 0.72 -7.92
N ARG A 102 14.02 1.97 -7.46
CA ARG A 102 14.91 3.00 -8.02
C ARG A 102 16.29 2.96 -7.36
N ASP A 103 17.28 3.55 -8.02
CA ASP A 103 18.58 3.81 -7.43
C ASP A 103 18.47 4.58 -6.10
N ALA A 104 19.29 4.21 -5.14
CA ALA A 104 19.23 4.74 -3.79
C ALA A 104 20.20 5.91 -3.60
N PHE A 105 19.74 6.98 -2.94
CA PHE A 105 20.65 8.01 -2.45
C PHE A 105 21.36 7.52 -1.19
N LEU A 106 22.68 7.72 -1.13
CA LEU A 106 23.49 7.46 0.05
C LEU A 106 23.69 8.73 0.88
N GLU A 107 24.12 8.58 2.12
CA GLU A 107 24.30 9.70 3.07
C GLU A 107 25.36 10.72 2.61
N ASP A 108 26.31 10.29 1.78
CA ASP A 108 27.36 11.15 1.22
C ASP A 108 26.93 11.91 -0.05
N GLY A 109 25.65 11.81 -0.43
CA GLY A 109 25.08 12.44 -1.62
C GLY A 109 25.35 11.67 -2.92
N SER A 110 26.04 10.52 -2.86
CA SER A 110 26.21 9.64 -4.01
C SER A 110 24.95 8.80 -4.27
N VAL A 111 24.92 8.17 -5.45
CA VAL A 111 23.84 7.26 -5.86
C VAL A 111 24.39 5.85 -5.89
N TRP A 112 23.71 4.95 -5.17
CA TRP A 112 23.92 3.52 -5.33
C TRP A 112 23.07 3.03 -6.51
N GLU A 113 23.74 2.84 -7.64
CA GLU A 113 23.12 2.38 -8.88
C GLU A 113 22.87 0.86 -8.87
N ASN A 114 21.86 0.42 -9.63
CA ASN A 114 21.50 -0.99 -9.82
C ASN A 114 21.17 -1.70 -8.50
N ILE A 115 20.57 -0.99 -7.56
CA ILE A 115 20.01 -1.54 -6.33
C ILE A 115 18.50 -1.62 -6.45
N ASP A 116 17.93 -2.73 -6.01
CA ASP A 116 16.48 -2.94 -6.00
C ASP A 116 16.04 -3.55 -4.67
N PHE A 117 15.21 -2.84 -3.91
CA PHE A 117 14.71 -3.29 -2.61
C PHE A 117 13.45 -4.15 -2.72
N ALA A 118 12.83 -4.21 -3.90
CA ALA A 118 11.64 -5.00 -4.17
C ALA A 118 11.91 -6.24 -5.04
N HIS A 119 13.06 -6.32 -5.74
CA HIS A 119 13.43 -7.40 -6.66
C HIS A 119 14.85 -7.93 -6.40
N GLU A 120 15.27 -8.91 -7.20
CA GLU A 120 16.64 -9.49 -7.24
C GLU A 120 17.21 -10.01 -5.91
N ALA A 121 16.35 -10.15 -4.90
CA ALA A 121 16.71 -10.56 -3.56
C ALA A 121 15.61 -11.42 -2.93
N PRO A 122 15.89 -12.14 -1.83
CA PRO A 122 14.89 -12.93 -1.10
C PRO A 122 13.65 -12.13 -0.64
N GLY A 123 13.76 -10.80 -0.58
CA GLY A 123 12.65 -9.89 -0.29
C GLY A 123 11.58 -9.82 -1.38
N PHE A 124 11.84 -10.33 -2.59
CA PHE A 124 10.94 -10.21 -3.75
C PHE A 124 9.50 -10.65 -3.46
N LEU A 125 9.32 -11.92 -3.05
CA LEU A 125 7.98 -12.46 -2.81
C LEU A 125 7.30 -11.87 -1.56
N PRO A 126 7.97 -11.73 -0.41
CA PRO A 126 7.37 -11.08 0.76
C PRO A 126 6.95 -9.62 0.52
N TRP A 127 7.78 -8.84 -0.18
CA TRP A 127 7.50 -7.43 -0.49
C TRP A 127 6.24 -7.32 -1.35
N HIS A 128 6.17 -8.06 -2.46
CA HIS A 128 5.01 -8.02 -3.37
C HIS A 128 3.74 -8.60 -2.74
N ARG A 129 3.88 -9.61 -1.85
CA ARG A 129 2.73 -10.12 -1.09
C ARG A 129 2.14 -9.06 -0.19
N PHE A 130 2.96 -8.34 0.57
CA PHE A 130 2.49 -7.28 1.46
C PHE A 130 1.95 -6.08 0.68
N PHE A 131 2.61 -5.71 -0.41
CA PHE A 131 2.14 -4.70 -1.37
C PHE A 131 0.71 -4.98 -1.84
N LEU A 132 0.42 -6.20 -2.31
CA LEU A 132 -0.93 -6.57 -2.77
C LEU A 132 -1.96 -6.60 -1.64
N LEU A 133 -1.57 -7.00 -0.42
CA LEU A 133 -2.46 -6.98 0.74
C LEU A 133 -2.84 -5.55 1.13
N LEU A 134 -1.89 -4.63 1.14
CA LEU A 134 -2.15 -3.22 1.39
C LEU A 134 -3.00 -2.60 0.28
N TRP A 135 -2.70 -2.91 -0.99
CA TRP A 135 -3.45 -2.35 -2.12
C TRP A 135 -4.91 -2.77 -2.11
N GLU A 136 -5.15 -4.06 -1.87
CA GLU A 136 -6.49 -4.61 -1.71
C GLU A 136 -7.23 -3.92 -0.57
N ARG A 137 -6.58 -3.70 0.58
CA ARG A 137 -7.16 -3.00 1.74
C ARG A 137 -7.53 -1.56 1.43
N GLU A 138 -6.65 -0.79 0.78
CA GLU A 138 -6.93 0.60 0.45
C GLU A 138 -8.09 0.72 -0.56
N ILE A 139 -8.20 -0.21 -1.51
CA ILE A 139 -9.37 -0.28 -2.40
C ILE A 139 -10.64 -0.63 -1.61
N GLN A 140 -10.60 -1.60 -0.70
CA GLN A 140 -11.74 -1.94 0.19
C GLN A 140 -12.20 -0.71 0.98
N LYS A 141 -11.26 0.10 1.50
CA LYS A 141 -11.57 1.33 2.26
C LYS A 141 -12.27 2.38 1.40
N VAL A 142 -11.75 2.71 0.21
CA VAL A 142 -12.36 3.76 -0.63
C VAL A 142 -13.66 3.34 -1.30
N THR A 143 -13.90 2.03 -1.44
CA THR A 143 -15.13 1.48 -2.02
C THR A 143 -16.20 1.15 -0.96
N GLY A 144 -15.78 0.95 0.30
CA GLY A 144 -16.62 0.38 1.35
C GLY A 144 -16.94 -1.11 1.18
N ASP A 145 -16.37 -1.79 0.17
CA ASP A 145 -16.57 -3.22 -0.07
C ASP A 145 -15.47 -4.04 0.60
N GLU A 146 -15.66 -4.42 1.86
CA GLU A 146 -14.71 -5.26 2.61
C GLU A 146 -14.51 -6.68 2.03
N ASN A 147 -15.38 -7.11 1.09
CA ASN A 147 -15.27 -8.40 0.41
C ASN A 147 -14.55 -8.29 -0.94
N PHE A 148 -14.13 -7.09 -1.35
CA PHE A 148 -13.35 -6.92 -2.57
C PHE A 148 -12.03 -7.68 -2.49
N THR A 149 -11.67 -8.32 -3.59
CA THR A 149 -10.37 -8.98 -3.75
C THR A 149 -9.76 -8.65 -5.09
N ILE A 150 -8.44 -8.50 -5.14
CA ILE A 150 -7.69 -8.39 -6.39
C ILE A 150 -7.65 -9.79 -7.04
N PRO A 151 -8.19 -9.96 -8.27
CA PRO A 151 -8.12 -11.22 -8.97
C PRO A 151 -6.70 -11.52 -9.45
N PHE A 152 -6.44 -12.76 -9.85
CA PHE A 152 -5.20 -13.14 -10.51
C PHE A 152 -5.44 -13.50 -11.97
N TRP A 153 -4.38 -13.46 -12.77
CA TRP A 153 -4.36 -13.92 -14.15
C TRP A 153 -3.72 -15.30 -14.24
#